data_AF-A0A9D8WZY3-F1
#
_entry.id   AF-A0A9D8WZY3-F1
#
_cell.length_a   1.000
_cell.length_b   1.000
_cell.length_c   1.000
_cell.angle_alpha   90.00
_cell.angle_beta   90.00
_cell.angle_gamma   90.00
#
_symmetry.space_group_name_H-M   'P 1'
#
loop_
_entity.id
_entity.type
_entity.pdbx_description
1 polymer ?
#
loop_
_entity_poly.entity_id
_entity_poly.type
_entity_poly.pdbx_seq_one_letter_code
_entity_poly.pdbx_strand_id
1 'polypeptide(L)'
;MKVFFKRIASDIKYYFSVPKCTSCREPLDKGGLPLCRECHKAYTRTLDRQCSLCGRRLSLCSCAGEFLKSHGISGHIKLFRYDNREENRAANSLIYSAKSSARNDNIDFLAGELALAVKFNLQKIENAVITSIPRRPGAIRKYGFDHAERLARALALELGIEYIPLLNSGAKRQQKKMSREKRIENASFTLTASPDLTGKVVLIVDDVVTSGASMSVAAGKIKTLGKRIKIYAVSVALAYRDEFDYVYF
;
A
#
# COMPACT_ATOMS: atom_id res chain seq x y z
N MET A 1 8.33 -47.04 15.32
CA MET A 1 6.89 -46.70 15.44
C MET A 1 6.57 -45.29 15.96
N LYS A 2 7.29 -44.71 16.95
CA LYS A 2 6.98 -43.35 17.48
C LYS A 2 7.33 -42.16 16.56
N VAL A 3 8.24 -42.33 15.58
CA VAL A 3 8.65 -41.26 14.66
C VAL A 3 7.68 -41.08 13.49
N PHE A 4 6.97 -42.15 13.09
CA PHE A 4 6.02 -42.13 11.98
C PHE A 4 4.70 -41.43 12.36
N PHE A 5 4.23 -41.59 13.59
CA PHE A 5 3.02 -40.93 14.11
C PHE A 5 3.17 -39.41 14.31
N LYS A 6 4.38 -38.92 14.64
CA LYS A 6 4.62 -37.47 14.78
C LYS A 6 4.52 -36.72 13.44
N ARG A 7 4.88 -37.36 12.33
CA ARG A 7 4.84 -36.77 10.99
C ARG A 7 3.40 -36.70 10.46
N ILE A 8 2.60 -37.74 10.69
CA ILE A 8 1.16 -37.74 10.37
C ILE A 8 0.41 -36.67 11.19
N ALA A 9 0.76 -36.46 12.47
CA ALA A 9 0.13 -35.42 13.30
C ALA A 9 0.50 -33.98 12.89
N SER A 10 1.70 -33.74 12.34
CA SER A 10 2.06 -32.43 11.76
C SER A 10 1.39 -32.19 10.41
N ASP A 11 1.23 -33.26 9.62
CA ASP A 11 0.67 -33.18 8.27
C ASP A 11 -0.87 -33.07 8.29
N ILE A 12 -1.55 -33.65 9.30
CA ILE A 12 -2.99 -33.47 9.54
C ILE A 12 -3.32 -32.05 10.05
N LYS A 13 -2.43 -31.43 10.83
CA LYS A 13 -2.60 -30.03 11.28
C LYS A 13 -2.61 -29.04 10.13
N TYR A 14 -1.91 -29.35 9.04
CA TYR A 14 -1.86 -28.55 7.81
C TYR A 14 -3.11 -28.71 6.93
N TYR A 15 -3.76 -29.89 6.97
CA TYR A 15 -4.95 -30.17 6.15
C TYR A 15 -6.26 -29.61 6.74
N PHE A 16 -6.30 -29.27 8.03
CA PHE A 16 -7.52 -28.88 8.74
C PHE A 16 -7.51 -27.47 9.36
N SER A 17 -6.52 -26.62 9.07
CA SER A 17 -6.65 -25.21 9.48
C SER A 17 -7.62 -24.51 8.53
N VAL A 18 -8.89 -24.44 8.92
CA VAL A 18 -9.88 -23.62 8.21
C VAL A 18 -9.36 -22.18 8.20
N PRO A 19 -9.18 -21.55 7.02
CA PRO A 19 -8.70 -20.18 6.96
C PRO A 19 -9.63 -19.28 7.78
N LYS A 20 -9.06 -18.31 8.49
CA LYS A 20 -9.82 -17.42 9.36
C LYS A 20 -9.93 -16.04 8.74
N CYS A 21 -11.12 -15.45 8.87
CA CYS A 21 -11.39 -14.07 8.48
C CYS A 21 -10.32 -13.15 9.08
N THR A 22 -9.73 -12.30 8.23
CA THR A 22 -8.70 -11.34 8.62
C THR A 22 -9.19 -10.42 9.74
N SER A 23 -10.48 -10.06 9.75
CA SER A 23 -11.05 -9.10 10.69
C SER A 23 -11.65 -9.73 11.95
N CYS A 24 -12.66 -10.60 11.81
CA CYS A 24 -13.37 -11.17 12.97
C CYS A 24 -12.81 -12.51 13.45
N ARG A 25 -11.88 -13.13 12.70
CA ARG A 25 -11.30 -14.46 12.96
C ARG A 25 -12.26 -15.66 12.85
N GLU A 26 -13.51 -15.44 12.46
CA GLU A 26 -14.43 -16.52 12.15
C GLU A 26 -13.88 -17.42 11.02
N PRO A 27 -14.15 -18.74 11.05
CA PRO A 27 -13.79 -19.65 9.98
C PRO A 27 -14.37 -19.19 8.64
N LEU A 28 -13.57 -19.28 7.59
CA LEU A 28 -13.98 -18.98 6.22
C LEU A 28 -14.34 -20.28 5.50
N ASP A 29 -15.37 -20.18 4.68
CA ASP A 29 -15.68 -21.10 3.61
C ASP A 29 -14.49 -21.20 2.63
N LYS A 30 -14.37 -22.33 1.93
CA LYS A 30 -13.32 -22.54 0.92
C LYS A 30 -13.59 -21.67 -0.31
N GLY A 31 -13.35 -20.36 -0.21
CA GLY A 31 -13.82 -19.36 -1.18
C GLY A 31 -12.81 -18.25 -1.53
N GLY A 32 -11.55 -18.36 -1.12
CA GLY A 32 -10.45 -17.52 -1.64
C GLY A 32 -10.38 -16.07 -1.14
N LEU A 33 -11.45 -15.49 -0.58
CA LEU A 33 -11.41 -14.15 0.01
C LEU A 33 -10.84 -14.15 1.44
N PRO A 34 -10.09 -13.11 1.85
CA PRO A 34 -9.55 -13.01 3.21
C PRO A 34 -10.59 -12.60 4.27
N LEU A 35 -11.82 -12.26 3.86
CA LEU A 35 -12.89 -11.76 4.72
C LEU A 35 -14.14 -12.64 4.61
N CYS A 36 -14.82 -12.86 5.73
CA CYS A 36 -16.15 -13.47 5.72
C CYS A 36 -17.17 -12.49 5.11
N ARG A 37 -18.35 -12.99 4.74
CA ARG A 37 -19.41 -12.18 4.10
C ARG A 37 -19.72 -10.87 4.83
N GLU A 38 -19.84 -10.90 6.16
CA GLU A 38 -20.19 -9.72 6.94
C GLU A 38 -19.03 -8.71 7.02
N CYS A 39 -17.79 -9.18 7.22
CA CYS A 39 -16.62 -8.31 7.18
C CYS A 39 -16.37 -7.75 5.78
N HIS A 40 -16.67 -8.51 4.73
CA HIS A 40 -16.58 -8.03 3.35
C HIS A 40 -17.61 -6.92 3.09
N LYS A 41 -18.86 -7.08 3.53
CA LYS A 41 -19.86 -5.99 3.46
C LYS A 41 -19.40 -4.75 4.22
N ALA A 42 -18.83 -4.91 5.42
CA ALA A 42 -18.28 -3.80 6.18
C ALA A 42 -17.13 -3.11 5.42
N TYR A 43 -16.22 -3.89 4.82
CA TYR A 43 -15.15 -3.38 3.96
C TYR A 43 -15.69 -2.57 2.78
N THR A 44 -16.65 -3.10 2.01
CA THR A 44 -17.23 -2.42 0.84
C THR A 44 -17.84 -1.07 1.22
N ARG A 45 -18.49 -0.95 2.39
CA ARG A 45 -19.01 0.35 2.87
C ARG A 45 -17.92 1.40 3.07
N THR A 46 -16.68 1.00 3.35
CA THR A 46 -15.57 1.95 3.48
C THR A 46 -15.14 2.53 2.13
N LEU A 47 -15.34 1.78 1.04
CA LEU A 47 -15.07 2.21 -0.34
C LEU A 47 -16.09 3.24 -0.84
N ASP A 48 -17.32 3.23 -0.31
CA ASP A 48 -18.38 4.17 -0.68
C ASP A 48 -18.19 5.58 -0.11
N ARG A 49 -17.20 5.76 0.78
CA ARG A 49 -16.91 7.07 1.36
C ARG A 49 -16.42 8.04 0.27
N GLN A 50 -16.97 9.24 0.30
CA GLN A 50 -16.72 10.27 -0.70
C GLN A 50 -15.40 11.00 -0.44
N CYS A 51 -14.75 11.42 -1.53
CA CYS A 51 -13.62 12.32 -1.52
C CYS A 51 -14.09 13.73 -1.15
N SER A 52 -13.46 14.33 -0.15
CA SER A 52 -13.72 15.72 0.28
C SER A 52 -13.39 16.77 -0.79
N LEU A 53 -12.61 16.43 -1.81
CA LEU A 53 -12.22 17.35 -2.88
C LEU A 53 -13.17 17.34 -4.08
N CYS A 54 -13.80 16.21 -4.40
CA CYS A 54 -14.60 16.08 -5.63
C CYS A 54 -15.95 15.38 -5.44
N GLY A 55 -16.29 14.90 -4.25
CA GLY A 55 -17.54 14.20 -3.95
C GLY A 55 -17.67 12.77 -4.52
N ARG A 56 -16.78 12.34 -5.42
CA ARG A 56 -16.78 10.94 -5.90
C ARG A 56 -16.32 9.98 -4.81
N ARG A 57 -16.71 8.70 -4.91
CA ARG A 57 -16.15 7.63 -4.07
C ARG A 57 -14.62 7.62 -4.14
N LEU A 58 -13.95 7.41 -3.01
CA LEU A 58 -12.48 7.45 -2.94
C LEU A 58 -11.83 6.49 -3.95
N SER A 59 -12.34 5.26 -4.05
CA SER A 59 -11.89 4.23 -4.99
C SER A 59 -12.07 4.61 -6.46
N LEU A 60 -12.92 5.59 -6.76
CA LEU A 60 -13.24 6.07 -8.12
C LEU A 60 -12.68 7.47 -8.40
N CYS A 61 -11.73 7.95 -7.60
CA CYS A 61 -11.11 9.25 -7.82
C CYS A 61 -9.59 9.23 -7.64
N SER A 62 -8.90 10.04 -8.45
CA SER A 62 -7.46 10.26 -8.37
C SER A 62 -7.09 11.59 -7.72
N CYS A 63 -8.01 12.27 -7.01
CA CYS A 63 -7.71 13.56 -6.38
C CYS A 63 -6.56 13.42 -5.38
N ALA A 64 -5.57 14.29 -5.50
CA ALA A 64 -4.45 14.40 -4.58
C ALA A 64 -4.60 15.66 -3.72
N GLY A 65 -4.22 15.56 -2.44
CA GLY A 65 -4.15 16.73 -1.55
C GLY A 65 -3.07 17.73 -2.00
N GLU A 66 -3.15 18.95 -1.48
CA GLU A 66 -2.29 20.06 -1.90
C GLU A 66 -0.80 19.76 -1.78
N PHE A 67 -0.41 19.12 -0.67
CA PHE A 67 0.98 18.70 -0.46
C PHE A 67 1.52 17.77 -1.56
N LEU A 68 0.74 16.77 -2.00
CA LEU A 68 1.20 15.87 -3.05
C LEU A 68 1.30 16.59 -4.40
N LYS A 69 0.31 17.44 -4.72
CA LYS A 69 0.28 18.22 -5.97
C LYS A 69 1.46 19.18 -6.07
N SER A 70 1.78 19.91 -5.00
CA SER A 70 2.91 20.86 -4.95
C SER A 70 4.27 20.18 -5.13
N HIS A 71 4.35 18.88 -4.82
CA HIS A 71 5.55 18.05 -5.07
C HIS A 71 5.49 17.27 -6.39
N GLY A 72 4.52 17.61 -7.25
CA GLY A 72 4.45 17.14 -8.62
C GLY A 72 3.90 15.72 -8.79
N ILE A 73 3.09 15.28 -7.85
CA ILE A 73 2.26 14.08 -7.99
C ILE A 73 0.96 14.50 -8.68
N SER A 74 0.69 13.91 -9.84
CA SER A 74 -0.45 14.21 -10.71
C SER A 74 -1.78 13.74 -10.15
N GLY A 75 -1.77 12.75 -9.26
CA GLY A 75 -2.97 12.23 -8.62
C GLY A 75 -2.66 11.20 -7.54
N HIS A 76 -3.64 10.93 -6.70
CA HIS A 76 -3.58 9.90 -5.67
C HIS A 76 -4.76 8.96 -5.83
N ILE A 77 -4.49 7.71 -6.19
CA ILE A 77 -5.46 6.63 -6.31
C ILE A 77 -5.44 5.85 -5.00
N LYS A 78 -6.61 5.67 -4.38
CA LYS A 78 -6.74 5.08 -3.04
C LYS A 78 -8.10 4.44 -2.84
N LEU A 79 -8.17 3.41 -2.01
CA LEU A 79 -9.42 2.67 -1.80
C LEU A 79 -10.31 3.33 -0.74
N PHE A 80 -9.75 3.67 0.42
CA PHE A 80 -10.53 4.20 1.54
C PHE A 80 -9.73 5.16 2.45
N ARG A 81 -10.43 5.80 3.38
CA ARG A 81 -9.81 6.58 4.45
C ARG A 81 -9.49 5.69 5.64
N TYR A 82 -8.23 5.71 6.05
CA TYR A 82 -7.78 5.12 7.30
C TYR A 82 -8.32 5.94 8.47
N ASP A 83 -9.12 5.30 9.33
CA ASP A 83 -9.52 5.85 10.63
C ASP A 83 -9.86 4.70 11.59
N ASN A 84 -9.88 4.97 12.89
CA ASN A 84 -10.08 3.95 13.93
C ASN A 84 -11.55 3.69 14.29
N ARG A 85 -12.51 4.08 13.46
CA ARG A 85 -13.93 3.77 13.71
C ARG A 85 -14.17 2.27 13.54
N GLU A 86 -15.10 1.71 14.32
CA GLU A 86 -15.43 0.28 14.27
C GLU A 86 -15.85 -0.17 12.87
N GLU A 87 -16.55 0.70 12.13
CA GLU A 87 -16.93 0.48 10.73
C GLU A 87 -15.74 0.17 9.81
N ASN A 88 -14.58 0.76 10.12
CA ASN A 88 -13.34 0.60 9.36
C ASN A 88 -12.50 -0.60 9.83
N ARG A 89 -12.94 -1.33 10.85
CA ARG A 89 -12.19 -2.45 11.43
C ARG A 89 -11.79 -3.49 10.39
N ALA A 90 -12.68 -3.86 9.46
CA ALA A 90 -12.38 -4.82 8.40
C ALA A 90 -11.26 -4.32 7.48
N ALA A 91 -11.37 -3.08 7.01
CA ALA A 91 -10.41 -2.45 6.13
C ALA A 91 -9.04 -2.26 6.79
N ASN A 92 -9.01 -1.77 8.04
CA ASN A 92 -7.79 -1.65 8.82
C ASN A 92 -7.15 -3.01 9.07
N SER A 93 -7.94 -4.05 9.36
CA SER A 93 -7.43 -5.41 9.59
C SER A 93 -6.71 -5.96 8.36
N LEU A 94 -7.19 -5.68 7.14
CA LEU A 94 -6.50 -6.05 5.90
C LEU A 94 -5.12 -5.40 5.82
N ILE A 95 -5.01 -4.09 6.05
CA ILE A 95 -3.73 -3.36 6.07
C ILE A 95 -2.79 -3.92 7.14
N TYR A 96 -3.31 -4.14 8.36
CA TYR A 96 -2.51 -4.57 9.50
C TYR A 96 -2.04 -6.01 9.39
N SER A 97 -2.83 -6.92 8.84
CA SER A 97 -2.46 -8.34 8.75
C SER A 97 -1.72 -8.68 7.46
N ALA A 98 -1.87 -7.87 6.41
CA ALA A 98 -0.94 -7.82 5.28
C ALA A 98 0.51 -7.52 5.74
N LYS A 99 0.68 -7.06 6.99
CA LYS A 99 1.98 -6.89 7.64
C LYS A 99 2.65 -8.16 8.13
N SER A 100 2.00 -9.31 7.97
CA SER A 100 2.54 -10.63 8.30
C SER A 100 2.77 -11.48 7.04
N SER A 101 3.85 -12.25 7.00
CA SER A 101 4.22 -13.07 5.83
C SER A 101 3.23 -14.22 5.61
N ALA A 102 2.43 -14.55 6.62
CA ALA A 102 1.47 -15.64 6.59
C ALA A 102 0.14 -15.33 5.87
N ARG A 103 -0.07 -14.09 5.39
CA ARG A 103 -1.35 -13.64 4.82
C ARG A 103 -1.19 -13.01 3.43
N ASN A 104 -0.68 -13.79 2.48
CA ASN A 104 -0.57 -13.37 1.07
C ASN A 104 -1.96 -13.10 0.46
N ASP A 105 -2.98 -13.83 0.90
CA ASP A 105 -4.39 -13.63 0.54
C ASP A 105 -4.86 -12.17 0.68
N ASN A 106 -4.39 -11.45 1.72
CA ASN A 106 -4.71 -10.04 1.88
C ASN A 106 -4.02 -9.13 0.84
N ILE A 107 -2.77 -9.45 0.49
CA ILE A 107 -2.02 -8.67 -0.51
C ILE A 107 -2.69 -8.84 -1.87
N ASP A 108 -3.02 -10.07 -2.24
CA ASP A 108 -3.64 -10.39 -3.52
C ASP A 108 -5.03 -9.73 -3.62
N PHE A 109 -5.83 -9.82 -2.56
CA PHE A 109 -7.12 -9.13 -2.47
C PHE A 109 -6.98 -7.60 -2.64
N LEU A 110 -6.08 -6.96 -1.88
CA LEU A 110 -5.87 -5.51 -1.96
C LEU A 110 -5.27 -5.07 -3.30
N ALA A 111 -4.43 -5.91 -3.92
CA ALA A 111 -3.88 -5.64 -5.24
C ALA A 111 -4.97 -5.67 -6.32
N GLY A 112 -5.89 -6.64 -6.27
CA GLY A 112 -7.05 -6.70 -7.16
C GLY A 112 -7.95 -5.46 -7.03
N GLU A 113 -8.26 -5.05 -5.79
CA GLU A 113 -9.05 -3.83 -5.53
C GLU A 113 -8.34 -2.57 -6.06
N LEU A 114 -7.02 -2.45 -5.85
CA LEU A 114 -6.23 -1.35 -6.41
C LEU A 114 -6.16 -1.41 -7.93
N ALA A 115 -6.09 -2.58 -8.53
CA ALA A 115 -6.07 -2.73 -9.98
C ALA A 115 -7.36 -2.19 -10.62
N LEU A 116 -8.52 -2.47 -10.01
CA LEU A 116 -9.80 -1.89 -10.42
C LEU A 116 -9.78 -0.36 -10.30
N ALA A 117 -9.31 0.18 -9.17
CA ALA A 117 -9.20 1.63 -8.97
C ALA A 117 -8.24 2.28 -9.99
N VAL A 118 -7.11 1.65 -10.30
CA VAL A 118 -6.14 2.14 -11.28
C VAL A 118 -6.74 2.14 -12.69
N LYS A 119 -7.35 1.02 -13.12
CA LYS A 119 -8.00 0.89 -14.44
C LYS A 119 -9.12 1.91 -14.62
N PHE A 120 -9.87 2.21 -13.55
CA PHE A 120 -10.92 3.22 -13.60
C PHE A 120 -10.37 4.65 -13.77
N ASN A 121 -9.27 4.97 -13.10
CA ASN A 121 -8.74 6.34 -13.06
C ASN A 121 -7.73 6.66 -14.18
N LEU A 122 -7.10 5.64 -14.79
CA LEU A 122 -6.06 5.82 -15.81
C LEU A 122 -6.45 5.13 -17.12
N GLN A 123 -6.51 5.93 -18.21
CA GLN A 123 -6.92 5.42 -19.53
C GLN A 123 -5.82 4.67 -20.31
N LYS A 124 -4.54 4.91 -20.03
CA LYS A 124 -3.39 4.34 -20.77
C LYS A 124 -2.38 3.71 -19.81
N ILE A 125 -2.74 2.55 -19.26
CA ILE A 125 -1.89 1.85 -18.28
C ILE A 125 -0.68 1.20 -18.93
N GLU A 126 -0.71 0.92 -20.24
CA GLU A 126 0.34 0.22 -20.99
C GLU A 126 1.67 1.00 -21.04
N ASN A 127 1.63 2.31 -20.82
CA ASN A 127 2.83 3.14 -20.73
C ASN A 127 3.25 3.44 -19.26
N ALA A 128 2.68 2.69 -18.31
CA ALA A 128 2.97 2.83 -16.89
C ALA A 128 4.04 1.84 -16.41
N VAL A 129 4.80 2.27 -15.41
CA VAL A 129 5.66 1.40 -14.59
C VAL A 129 5.26 1.55 -13.12
N ILE A 130 5.40 0.49 -12.33
CA ILE A 130 5.17 0.51 -10.90
C ILE A 130 6.51 0.51 -10.16
N THR A 131 6.60 1.33 -9.11
CA THR A 131 7.63 1.21 -8.06
C THR A 131 6.96 1.24 -6.69
N SER A 132 7.66 0.81 -5.65
CA SER A 132 7.20 0.92 -4.26
C SER A 132 8.00 1.96 -3.48
N ILE A 133 7.39 2.52 -2.43
CA ILE A 133 8.14 3.23 -1.38
C ILE A 133 8.97 2.19 -0.61
N PRO A 134 10.31 2.31 -0.56
CA PRO A 134 11.13 1.34 0.13
C PRO A 134 10.99 1.55 1.64
N ARG A 135 10.82 0.45 2.35
CA ARG A 135 10.67 0.49 3.79
C ARG A 135 12.01 0.70 4.49
N ARG A 136 11.98 1.35 5.66
CA ARG A 136 13.18 1.49 6.50
C ARG A 136 13.71 0.09 6.90
N PRO A 137 15.03 -0.16 6.90
CA PRO A 137 15.60 -1.48 7.17
C PRO A 137 15.20 -2.08 8.53
N GLY A 138 14.97 -1.24 9.55
CA GLY A 138 14.49 -1.69 10.86
C GLY A 138 13.08 -2.29 10.83
N ALA A 139 12.21 -1.82 9.94
CA ALA A 139 10.88 -2.40 9.76
C ALA A 139 10.94 -3.70 8.95
N ILE A 140 11.84 -3.80 7.95
CA ILE A 140 12.09 -5.07 7.24
C ILE A 140 12.62 -6.13 8.21
N ARG A 141 13.56 -5.78 9.10
CA ARG A 141 14.05 -6.71 10.14
C ARG A 141 12.95 -7.17 11.11
N LYS A 142 11.97 -6.30 11.42
CA LYS A 142 10.87 -6.62 12.33
C LYS A 142 9.82 -7.54 11.69
N TYR A 143 9.47 -7.29 10.43
CA TYR A 143 8.36 -7.98 9.76
C TYR A 143 8.82 -9.05 8.75
N GLY A 144 10.10 -9.06 8.38
CA GLY A 144 10.72 -10.02 7.45
C GLY A 144 10.61 -9.65 5.97
N PHE A 145 9.85 -8.61 5.61
CA PHE A 145 9.60 -8.22 4.20
C PHE A 145 9.13 -6.77 4.07
N ASP A 146 9.15 -6.25 2.84
CA ASP A 146 8.61 -4.93 2.48
C ASP A 146 7.18 -5.08 1.92
N HIS A 147 6.21 -4.48 2.61
CA HIS A 147 4.80 -4.66 2.26
C HIS A 147 4.42 -3.82 1.05
N ALA A 148 5.02 -2.63 0.92
CA ALA A 148 4.78 -1.76 -0.21
C ALA A 148 5.31 -2.43 -1.47
N GLU A 149 6.49 -3.05 -1.40
CA GLU A 149 7.02 -3.86 -2.52
C GLU A 149 6.12 -5.05 -2.87
N ARG A 150 5.69 -5.83 -1.87
CA ARG A 150 4.82 -6.99 -2.14
C ARG A 150 3.49 -6.58 -2.77
N LEU A 151 2.87 -5.52 -2.26
CA LEU A 151 1.65 -4.97 -2.83
C LEU A 151 1.89 -4.43 -4.24
N ALA A 152 3.01 -3.74 -4.46
CA ALA A 152 3.38 -3.21 -5.77
C ALA A 152 3.60 -4.31 -6.81
N ARG A 153 4.26 -5.40 -6.43
CA ARG A 153 4.47 -6.58 -7.29
C ARG A 153 3.15 -7.28 -7.61
N ALA A 154 2.30 -7.50 -6.61
CA ALA A 154 0.98 -8.08 -6.84
C ALA A 154 0.13 -7.19 -7.76
N LEU A 155 0.14 -5.87 -7.55
CA LEU A 155 -0.55 -4.91 -8.41
C LEU A 155 0.01 -4.91 -9.85
N ALA A 156 1.32 -5.03 -10.01
CA ALA A 156 1.97 -5.14 -11.31
C ALA A 156 1.51 -6.38 -12.09
N LEU A 157 1.36 -7.52 -11.40
CA LEU A 157 0.80 -8.74 -11.98
C LEU A 157 -0.67 -8.54 -12.41
N GLU A 158 -1.52 -7.96 -11.55
CA GLU A 158 -2.93 -7.69 -11.84
C GLU A 158 -3.17 -6.72 -13.01
N LEU A 159 -2.23 -5.79 -13.21
CA LEU A 159 -2.29 -4.79 -14.27
C LEU A 159 -1.54 -5.22 -15.54
N GLY A 160 -0.70 -6.27 -15.48
CA GLY A 160 0.17 -6.67 -16.59
C GLY A 160 1.22 -5.61 -16.94
N ILE A 161 1.71 -4.86 -15.95
CA ILE A 161 2.72 -3.79 -16.13
C ILE A 161 4.00 -4.08 -15.35
N GLU A 162 5.10 -3.47 -15.76
CA GLU A 162 6.41 -3.74 -15.17
C GLU A 162 6.55 -3.15 -13.76
N TYR A 163 7.10 -3.94 -12.83
CA TYR A 163 7.60 -3.46 -11.55
C TYR A 163 9.10 -3.18 -11.64
N ILE A 164 9.51 -1.95 -11.35
CA ILE A 164 10.92 -1.52 -11.30
C ILE A 164 11.22 -0.99 -9.88
N PRO A 165 12.17 -1.58 -9.14
CA PRO A 165 12.55 -1.11 -7.82
C PRO A 165 13.42 0.16 -7.91
N LEU A 166 12.83 1.29 -8.30
CA LEU A 166 13.55 2.55 -8.59
C LEU A 166 14.25 3.14 -7.37
N LEU A 167 13.76 2.84 -6.16
CA LEU A 167 14.15 3.50 -4.93
C LEU A 167 14.74 2.50 -3.92
N ASN A 168 15.75 2.94 -3.18
CA ASN A 168 16.25 2.25 -1.99
C ASN A 168 16.18 3.19 -0.79
N SER A 169 15.95 2.63 0.40
CA SER A 169 16.11 3.35 1.65
C SER A 169 17.60 3.66 1.85
N GLY A 170 18.00 4.92 1.77
CA GLY A 170 19.40 5.31 1.90
C GLY A 170 19.98 4.86 3.24
N ALA A 171 21.03 4.04 3.21
CA ALA A 171 21.80 3.71 4.40
C ALA A 171 22.72 4.89 4.75
N LYS A 172 22.24 5.88 5.47
CA LYS A 172 23.14 6.82 6.17
C LYS A 172 23.06 6.62 7.67
N ARG A 173 24.24 6.25 8.21
CA ARG A 173 24.60 6.18 9.63
C ARG A 173 23.89 7.29 10.41
N GLN A 174 23.14 6.88 11.43
CA GLN A 174 22.74 7.76 12.52
C GLN A 174 24.00 8.44 13.07
N GLN A 175 24.21 9.71 12.75
CA GLN A 175 24.92 10.58 13.68
C GLN A 175 23.89 11.16 14.65
N LYS A 176 24.27 11.06 15.92
CA LYS A 176 23.49 11.26 17.15
C LYS A 176 22.77 12.61 17.20
N LYS A 177 21.66 12.59 17.97
CA LYS A 177 20.89 13.72 18.51
C LYS A 177 20.12 14.57 17.49
N MET A 178 18.95 14.12 17.08
CA MET A 178 17.92 15.03 16.56
C MET A 178 16.52 14.62 17.03
N SER A 179 15.75 15.63 17.46
CA SER A 179 14.45 15.55 18.12
C SER A 179 13.36 14.93 17.24
N ARG A 180 12.18 14.69 17.85
CA ARG A 180 11.01 14.05 17.24
C ARG A 180 10.55 14.77 15.97
N GLU A 181 10.78 16.09 15.87
CA GLU A 181 10.43 16.90 14.69
C GLU A 181 11.28 16.57 13.45
N LYS A 182 12.56 16.17 13.60
CA LYS A 182 13.46 15.86 12.47
C LYS A 182 13.32 14.43 11.89
N ARG A 183 12.39 13.63 12.43
CA ARG A 183 12.06 12.31 11.84
C ARG A 183 11.27 12.41 10.55
N ILE A 184 10.65 13.56 10.29
CA ILE A 184 9.76 13.81 9.15
C ILE A 184 10.56 14.28 7.90
N GLU A 185 11.75 14.88 8.09
CA GLU A 185 12.58 15.39 6.97
C GLU A 185 13.57 14.39 6.36
N ASN A 186 13.91 13.30 7.04
CA ASN A 186 15.06 12.46 6.65
C ASN A 186 14.68 11.13 5.96
N ALA A 187 13.63 11.10 5.14
CA ALA A 187 13.55 10.06 4.12
C ALA A 187 14.55 10.45 3.02
N SER A 188 15.77 9.89 3.07
CA SER A 188 16.68 9.97 1.92
C SER A 188 16.51 8.69 1.11
N PHE A 189 15.83 8.78 -0.03
CA PHE A 189 15.84 7.71 -1.02
C PHE A 189 17.01 7.91 -1.98
N THR A 190 17.65 6.81 -2.33
CA THR A 190 18.61 6.74 -3.43
C THR A 190 17.98 6.00 -4.59
N LEU A 191 18.43 6.31 -5.81
CA LEU A 191 18.02 5.55 -6.99
C LEU A 191 18.77 4.21 -7.01
N THR A 192 18.05 3.11 -7.13
CA THR A 192 18.65 1.78 -7.32
C THR A 192 18.88 1.49 -8.80
N ALA A 193 18.03 2.07 -9.65
CA ALA A 193 18.10 1.97 -11.10
C ALA A 193 17.87 3.35 -11.70
N SER A 194 18.40 3.59 -12.91
CA SER A 194 18.23 4.84 -13.65
C SER A 194 17.76 4.59 -15.08
N PRO A 195 16.59 3.95 -15.29
CA PRO A 195 16.01 3.84 -16.62
C PRO A 195 15.58 5.21 -17.15
N ASP A 196 15.54 5.38 -18.47
CA ASP A 196 14.88 6.55 -19.07
C ASP A 196 13.36 6.38 -18.98
N LEU A 197 12.73 7.22 -18.15
CA LEU A 197 11.28 7.24 -17.94
C LEU A 197 10.61 8.35 -18.75
N THR A 198 11.27 8.91 -19.76
CA THR A 198 10.73 10.02 -20.54
C THR A 198 9.36 9.69 -21.13
N GLY A 199 8.36 10.52 -20.80
CA GLY A 199 6.97 10.36 -21.22
C GLY A 199 6.21 9.19 -20.55
N LYS A 200 6.79 8.50 -19.58
CA LYS A 200 6.14 7.40 -18.84
C LYS A 200 5.17 7.91 -17.78
N VAL A 201 4.24 7.04 -17.42
CA VAL A 201 3.47 7.14 -16.17
C VAL A 201 4.17 6.30 -15.10
N VAL A 202 4.37 6.83 -13.90
CA VAL A 202 4.97 6.11 -12.79
C VAL A 202 3.96 6.02 -11.65
N LEU A 203 3.63 4.80 -11.25
CA LEU A 203 2.78 4.51 -10.10
C LEU A 203 3.68 4.21 -8.90
N ILE A 204 3.65 5.08 -7.89
CA ILE A 204 4.39 4.88 -6.64
C ILE A 204 3.43 4.27 -5.61
N VAL A 205 3.69 3.03 -5.22
CA VAL A 205 2.82 2.25 -4.35
C VAL A 205 3.31 2.28 -2.90
N ASP A 206 2.37 2.47 -1.95
CA ASP A 206 2.58 2.30 -0.51
C ASP A 206 1.30 1.73 0.15
N ASP A 207 1.39 1.21 1.37
CA ASP A 207 0.21 0.70 2.08
C ASP A 207 -0.71 1.87 2.53
N VAL A 208 -0.13 2.87 3.18
CA VAL A 208 -0.87 4.02 3.73
C VAL A 208 -0.12 5.32 3.47
N VAL A 209 -0.78 6.27 2.80
CA VAL A 209 -0.27 7.63 2.66
C VAL A 209 -0.81 8.49 3.80
N THR A 210 0.10 8.97 4.66
CA THR A 210 -0.22 9.87 5.78
C THR A 210 -0.01 11.33 5.37
N SER A 211 1.17 11.91 5.61
CA SER A 211 1.50 13.29 5.21
C SER A 211 1.93 13.42 3.75
N GLY A 212 2.26 12.31 3.10
CA GLY A 212 2.78 12.30 1.74
C GLY A 212 4.27 12.59 1.63
N ALA A 213 4.99 12.81 2.73
CA ALA A 213 6.42 13.15 2.72
C ALA A 213 7.30 12.09 2.03
N SER A 214 7.02 10.80 2.22
CA SER A 214 7.76 9.75 1.49
C SER A 214 7.45 9.77 -0.01
N MET A 215 6.18 10.00 -0.38
CA MET A 215 5.80 10.14 -1.78
C MET A 215 6.47 11.35 -2.45
N SER A 216 6.60 12.47 -1.75
CA SER A 216 7.23 13.67 -2.30
C SER A 216 8.72 13.50 -2.56
N VAL A 217 9.47 12.91 -1.61
CA VAL A 217 10.89 12.58 -1.82
C VAL A 217 11.06 11.61 -2.99
N ALA A 218 10.24 10.57 -3.04
CA ALA A 218 10.25 9.59 -4.12
C ALA A 218 9.99 10.25 -5.48
N ALA A 219 8.96 11.08 -5.58
CA ALA A 219 8.62 11.82 -6.80
C ALA A 219 9.77 12.72 -7.25
N GLY A 220 10.43 13.42 -6.32
CA GLY A 220 11.60 14.25 -6.61
C GLY A 220 12.75 13.48 -7.24
N LYS A 221 13.02 12.24 -6.76
CA LYS A 221 14.05 11.36 -7.34
C LYS A 221 13.63 10.81 -8.70
N ILE A 222 12.40 10.34 -8.82
CA ILE A 222 11.90 9.74 -10.08
C ILE A 222 11.87 10.77 -11.21
N LYS A 223 11.57 12.04 -10.90
CA LYS A 223 11.59 13.12 -11.90
C LYS A 223 12.95 13.36 -12.54
N THR A 224 14.06 12.94 -11.91
CA THR A 224 15.40 13.07 -12.52
C THR A 224 15.69 11.99 -13.56
N LEU A 225 14.82 10.99 -13.70
CA LEU A 225 14.99 9.85 -14.61
C LEU A 225 14.46 10.09 -16.03
N GLY A 226 14.03 11.31 -16.35
CA GLY A 226 13.50 11.62 -17.67
C GLY A 226 12.60 12.86 -17.69
N LYS A 227 12.14 13.23 -18.89
CA LYS A 227 11.27 14.40 -19.09
C LYS A 227 9.81 13.99 -19.21
N ARG A 228 8.87 14.89 -18.86
CA ARG A 228 7.41 14.66 -19.02
C ARG A 228 6.89 13.40 -18.30
N ILE A 229 7.50 13.04 -17.18
CA ILE A 229 7.05 11.93 -16.33
C ILE A 229 5.78 12.36 -15.59
N LYS A 230 4.71 11.55 -15.67
CA LYS A 230 3.52 11.71 -14.84
C LYS A 230 3.58 10.75 -13.67
N ILE A 231 3.39 11.24 -12.45
CA ILE A 231 3.55 10.44 -11.24
C ILE A 231 2.21 10.35 -10.52
N TYR A 232 1.77 9.14 -10.20
CA TYR A 232 0.59 8.91 -9.37
C TYR A 232 1.00 8.19 -8.10
N ALA A 233 0.53 8.69 -6.96
CA ALA A 233 0.56 7.93 -5.72
C ALA A 233 -0.56 6.88 -5.78
N VAL A 234 -0.26 5.67 -5.35
CA VAL A 234 -1.23 4.57 -5.22
C VAL A 234 -1.11 4.02 -3.81
N SER A 235 -2.20 3.99 -3.06
CA SER A 235 -2.18 3.38 -1.73
C SER A 235 -3.49 2.71 -1.35
N VAL A 236 -3.43 1.74 -0.45
CA VAL A 236 -4.64 1.10 0.07
C VAL A 236 -5.48 2.14 0.80
N ALA A 237 -4.85 2.92 1.68
CA ALA A 237 -5.55 3.96 2.41
C ALA A 237 -4.84 5.31 2.41
N LEU A 238 -5.64 6.34 2.66
CA LEU A 238 -5.19 7.70 2.99
C LEU A 238 -5.49 7.98 4.46
N ALA A 239 -4.57 8.62 5.18
CA ALA A 239 -4.71 8.92 6.60
C ALA A 239 -4.71 10.42 6.93
N TYR A 240 -4.79 11.30 5.92
CA TYR A 240 -4.92 12.74 6.15
C TYR A 240 -6.16 13.03 7.01
N ARG A 241 -5.98 13.93 7.99
CA ARG A 241 -7.07 14.80 8.44
C ARG A 241 -7.25 15.82 7.32
N ASP A 242 -8.42 15.85 6.70
CA ASP A 242 -8.74 16.94 5.77
C ASP A 242 -8.66 18.27 6.54
N GLU A 243 -8.28 19.34 5.85
CA GLU A 243 -7.89 20.66 6.39
C GLU A 243 -8.98 21.41 7.17
N PHE A 244 -9.43 20.86 8.30
CA PHE A 244 -10.19 21.57 9.32
C PHE A 244 -9.78 21.26 10.78
N ASP A 245 -8.84 20.33 11.02
CA ASP A 245 -8.39 20.02 12.39
C ASP A 245 -6.89 20.24 12.57
N TYR A 246 -6.46 21.51 12.50
CA TYR A 246 -5.30 21.96 13.27
C TYR A 246 -5.73 22.10 14.74
N VAL A 247 -5.83 20.99 15.45
CA VAL A 247 -5.74 21.00 16.91
C VAL A 247 -4.51 20.19 17.29
N TYR A 248 -3.50 20.92 17.72
CA TYR A 248 -2.30 20.44 18.41
C TYR A 248 -2.71 19.44 19.50
N PHE A 249 -2.05 18.28 19.51
CA PHE A 249 -1.85 17.46 20.70
C PHE A 249 -0.41 16.98 20.73
#